data_AF-N1PDG3-F1
#
_entry.id   AF-N1PDG3-F1
#
_cell.length_a   1.000
_cell.length_b   1.000
_cell.length_c   1.000
_cell.angle_alpha   90.00
_cell.angle_beta   90.00
_cell.angle_gamma   90.00
#
_symmetry.space_group_name_H-M   'P 1'
#
loop_
_entity.id
_entity.type
_entity.pdbx_description
1 polymer ?
#
loop_
_entity_poly.entity_id
_entity_poly.type
_entity_poly.pdbx_seq_one_letter_code
_entity_poly.pdbx_strand_id
1 'polypeptide(L)'
;MSREIQLGVVDPFRQLHGMLASNEADTDVIRVCLLGAKDLTLAKKPRRARKEWLRGLDVPFAAKVLDHIWSNNDVWAMLIKDDAATWALCYFAVAEGFGDLVLERISMDIDLSEYAESHKLQHRWRGSLLRLLISAHAFNEQGHSLDAALASFFHIDELKTNQSRMFSTGHLSRLSRFPAIVELSSHLTSGLWFNTDADLFERYYKLVPRITKGKPGKIEERFRENAWGVARLALYHPLRPDAEPAIDHLQTRKQLGLLAPTPAAMRKGFEVSMVRAKAVADSNNEHENAFRLSQEFQRLFGNSIPPADRYHKITGRTNKYEIFRRRKQTAPTLPARAKLTFRKM
;
A
#
# COMPACT_ATOMS: atom_id res chain seq x y z
N MET A 1 -5.30 -33.97 -17.64
CA MET A 1 -6.78 -33.96 -17.76
C MET A 1 -7.27 -32.72 -17.03
N SER A 2 -7.61 -31.66 -17.76
CA SER A 2 -8.10 -30.41 -17.19
C SER A 2 -9.56 -30.62 -16.77
N ARG A 3 -9.85 -30.64 -15.46
CA ARG A 3 -11.22 -30.65 -14.96
C ARG A 3 -11.81 -29.26 -15.21
N GLU A 4 -12.77 -29.17 -16.11
CA GLU A 4 -13.58 -27.96 -16.29
C GLU A 4 -14.31 -27.68 -14.97
N ILE A 5 -13.90 -26.63 -14.29
CA ILE A 5 -14.68 -26.05 -13.19
C ILE A 5 -15.94 -25.48 -13.84
N GLN A 6 -17.06 -26.18 -13.70
CA GLN A 6 -18.37 -25.66 -14.11
C GLN A 6 -18.65 -24.38 -13.32
N LEU A 7 -18.46 -23.22 -13.96
CA LEU A 7 -18.78 -21.88 -13.45
C LEU A 7 -20.30 -21.63 -13.35
N GLY A 8 -21.09 -22.66 -13.04
CA GLY A 8 -22.53 -22.56 -12.87
C GLY A 8 -22.88 -22.30 -11.41
N VAL A 9 -23.19 -21.05 -11.02
CA VAL A 9 -23.90 -20.68 -9.78
C VAL A 9 -23.38 -21.35 -8.48
N VAL A 10 -22.11 -21.78 -8.41
CA VAL A 10 -21.55 -22.35 -7.18
C VAL A 10 -20.91 -21.23 -6.37
N ASP A 11 -21.24 -21.17 -5.09
CA ASP A 11 -20.60 -20.26 -4.14
C ASP A 11 -19.11 -20.63 -4.00
N PRO A 12 -18.17 -19.78 -4.47
CA PRO A 12 -16.74 -20.09 -4.47
C PRO A 12 -16.19 -20.34 -3.07
N PHE A 13 -16.83 -19.76 -2.04
CA PHE A 13 -16.46 -19.98 -0.64
C PHE A 13 -16.73 -21.42 -0.22
N ARG A 14 -17.93 -21.93 -0.50
CA ARG A 14 -18.35 -23.29 -0.15
C ARG A 14 -17.63 -24.35 -0.99
N GLN A 15 -17.45 -24.08 -2.27
CA GLN A 15 -16.76 -25.01 -3.18
C GLN A 15 -15.33 -25.24 -2.71
N LEU A 16 -14.57 -24.17 -2.46
CA LEU A 16 -13.19 -24.31 -2.02
C LEU A 16 -13.10 -25.03 -0.67
N HIS A 17 -13.99 -24.70 0.27
CA HIS A 17 -13.99 -25.36 1.58
C HIS A 17 -14.25 -26.87 1.46
N GLY A 18 -15.19 -27.30 0.60
CA GLY A 18 -15.45 -28.71 0.33
C GLY A 18 -14.23 -29.40 -0.27
N MET A 19 -13.60 -28.80 -1.28
CA MET A 19 -12.42 -29.38 -1.95
C MET A 19 -11.18 -29.42 -1.05
N LEU A 20 -11.00 -28.44 -0.17
CA LEU A 20 -9.95 -28.45 0.85
C LEU A 20 -10.20 -29.57 1.88
N ALA A 21 -11.44 -29.73 2.35
CA ALA A 21 -11.79 -30.78 3.31
C ALA A 21 -11.58 -32.20 2.75
N SER A 22 -11.76 -32.38 1.44
CA SER A 22 -11.50 -33.64 0.74
C SER A 22 -10.05 -33.79 0.24
N ASN A 23 -9.18 -32.81 0.51
CA ASN A 23 -7.79 -32.74 0.01
C ASN A 23 -7.67 -32.85 -1.53
N GLU A 24 -8.67 -32.36 -2.26
CA GLU A 24 -8.74 -32.35 -3.72
C GLU A 24 -8.41 -30.97 -4.33
N ALA A 25 -8.18 -29.96 -3.49
CA ALA A 25 -7.88 -28.61 -3.94
C ALA A 25 -6.42 -28.47 -4.37
N ASP A 26 -6.21 -28.41 -5.68
CA ASP A 26 -4.93 -27.99 -6.28
C ASP A 26 -4.83 -26.46 -6.41
N THR A 27 -3.70 -25.97 -6.94
CA THR A 27 -3.46 -24.54 -7.12
C THR A 27 -4.51 -23.88 -8.03
N ASP A 28 -4.97 -24.55 -9.09
CA ASP A 28 -5.91 -23.95 -10.04
C ASP A 28 -7.30 -23.81 -9.42
N VAL A 29 -7.75 -24.80 -8.64
CA VAL A 29 -8.97 -24.72 -7.83
C VAL A 29 -8.89 -23.54 -6.86
N ILE A 30 -7.80 -23.42 -6.11
CA ILE A 30 -7.60 -22.33 -5.16
C ILE A 30 -7.63 -20.97 -5.88
N ARG A 31 -6.91 -20.85 -7.00
CA ARG A 31 -6.84 -19.64 -7.82
C ARG A 31 -8.21 -19.21 -8.31
N VAL A 32 -8.97 -20.12 -8.93
CA VAL A 32 -10.31 -19.84 -9.47
C VAL A 32 -11.27 -19.45 -8.36
N CYS A 33 -11.28 -20.17 -7.24
CA CYS A 33 -12.15 -19.83 -6.11
C CYS A 33 -11.79 -18.49 -5.46
N LEU A 34 -10.52 -18.16 -5.27
CA LEU A 34 -10.07 -16.87 -4.73
C LEU A 34 -10.49 -15.70 -5.64
N LEU A 35 -10.28 -15.85 -6.95
CA LEU A 35 -10.65 -14.81 -7.92
C LEU A 35 -12.17 -14.67 -8.06
N GLY A 36 -12.91 -15.78 -8.11
CA GLY A 36 -14.37 -15.78 -8.12
C GLY A 36 -14.96 -15.15 -6.85
N ALA A 37 -14.42 -15.49 -5.67
CA ALA A 37 -14.80 -14.88 -4.39
C ALA A 37 -14.52 -13.39 -4.38
N LYS A 38 -13.36 -12.95 -4.90
CA LYS A 38 -13.01 -11.53 -5.05
C LYS A 38 -14.05 -10.82 -5.90
N ASP A 39 -14.31 -11.32 -7.11
CA ASP A 39 -15.22 -10.66 -8.06
C ASP A 39 -16.64 -10.58 -7.50
N LEU A 40 -17.11 -11.65 -6.86
CA LEU A 40 -18.38 -11.67 -6.13
C LEU A 40 -18.43 -10.58 -5.05
N THR A 41 -17.40 -10.50 -4.22
CA THR A 41 -17.31 -9.55 -3.10
C THR A 41 -17.27 -8.11 -3.59
N LEU A 42 -16.42 -7.84 -4.58
CA LEU A 42 -16.19 -6.49 -5.11
C LEU A 42 -17.39 -5.97 -5.90
N ALA A 43 -18.04 -6.85 -6.70
CA ALA A 43 -19.21 -6.49 -7.49
C ALA A 43 -20.48 -6.33 -6.64
N LYS A 44 -20.70 -7.21 -5.66
CA LYS A 44 -21.97 -7.24 -4.91
C LYS A 44 -22.00 -6.35 -3.68
N LYS A 45 -20.85 -5.98 -3.10
CA LYS A 45 -20.82 -5.32 -1.77
C LYS A 45 -20.03 -4.00 -1.78
N PRO A 46 -20.62 -2.90 -1.29
CA PRO A 46 -19.90 -1.65 -1.10
C PRO A 46 -18.85 -1.83 0.01
N ARG A 47 -17.72 -1.12 -0.11
CA ARG A 47 -16.54 -1.24 0.76
C ARG A 47 -16.85 -1.28 2.27
N ARG A 48 -17.80 -0.46 2.74
CA ARG A 48 -18.24 -0.40 4.15
C ARG A 48 -18.89 -1.69 4.67
N ALA A 49 -19.55 -2.45 3.80
CA ALA A 49 -20.30 -3.65 4.18
C ALA A 49 -19.50 -4.95 4.01
N ARG A 50 -18.32 -4.90 3.36
CA ARG A 50 -17.54 -6.10 3.01
C ARG A 50 -17.05 -6.86 4.24
N LYS A 51 -16.50 -6.14 5.23
CA LYS A 51 -15.96 -6.75 6.45
C LYS A 51 -17.03 -7.47 7.27
N GLU A 52 -18.19 -6.83 7.45
CA GLU A 52 -19.32 -7.41 8.17
C GLU A 52 -19.90 -8.61 7.41
N TRP A 53 -20.05 -8.50 6.09
CA TRP A 53 -20.52 -9.60 5.27
C TRP A 53 -19.57 -10.80 5.30
N LEU A 54 -18.26 -10.60 5.21
CA LEU A 54 -17.26 -11.66 5.30
C LEU A 54 -17.25 -12.34 6.68
N ARG A 55 -17.44 -11.57 7.76
CA ARG A 55 -17.60 -12.13 9.12
C ARG A 55 -18.88 -12.93 9.29
N GLY A 56 -19.92 -12.60 8.52
CA GLY A 56 -21.19 -13.32 8.50
C GLY A 56 -21.16 -14.60 7.67
N LEU A 57 -20.05 -14.92 7.00
CA LEU A 57 -19.86 -16.23 6.40
C LEU A 57 -19.49 -17.21 7.52
N ASP A 58 -20.23 -18.33 7.62
CA ASP A 58 -20.04 -19.36 8.66
C ASP A 58 -18.65 -20.03 8.63
N VAL A 59 -17.83 -19.76 7.62
CA VAL A 59 -16.56 -20.43 7.38
C VAL A 59 -15.44 -19.41 7.14
N PRO A 60 -14.34 -19.42 7.92
CA PRO A 60 -13.18 -18.57 7.67
C PRO A 60 -12.43 -19.06 6.42
N PHE A 61 -12.66 -18.37 5.31
CA PHE A 61 -12.23 -18.76 3.97
C PHE A 61 -10.72 -18.62 3.82
N ALA A 62 -10.14 -17.51 4.26
CA ALA A 62 -8.70 -17.30 4.19
C ALA A 62 -7.96 -18.27 5.11
N ALA A 63 -8.42 -18.48 6.35
CA ALA A 63 -7.74 -19.35 7.30
C ALA A 63 -7.51 -20.77 6.75
N LYS A 64 -8.54 -21.35 6.13
CA LYS A 64 -8.48 -22.71 5.55
C LYS A 64 -7.57 -22.78 4.34
N VAL A 65 -7.62 -21.78 3.46
CA VAL A 65 -6.71 -21.71 2.32
C VAL A 65 -5.26 -21.57 2.79
N LEU A 66 -5.02 -20.70 3.76
CA LEU A 66 -3.70 -20.44 4.32
C LEU A 66 -3.10 -21.71 4.96
N ASP A 67 -3.87 -22.42 5.77
CA ASP A 67 -3.48 -23.70 6.39
C ASP A 67 -3.05 -24.75 5.34
N HIS A 68 -3.85 -24.89 4.27
CA HIS A 68 -3.56 -25.82 3.17
C HIS A 68 -2.34 -25.43 2.36
N ILE A 69 -2.23 -24.18 1.91
CA ILE A 69 -1.08 -23.74 1.09
C ILE A 69 0.22 -23.68 1.91
N TRP A 70 0.16 -23.50 3.23
CA TRP A 70 1.37 -23.49 4.05
C TRP A 70 1.87 -24.87 4.41
N SER A 71 0.97 -25.85 4.41
CA SER A 71 1.30 -27.27 4.53
C SER A 71 1.84 -27.86 3.22
N ASN A 72 1.67 -27.16 2.09
CA ASN A 72 2.09 -27.64 0.77
C ASN A 72 2.87 -26.55 -0.01
N ASN A 73 4.21 -26.68 -0.03
CA ASN A 73 5.09 -25.72 -0.70
C ASN A 73 4.91 -25.71 -2.24
N ASP A 74 4.49 -26.80 -2.87
CA ASP A 74 4.21 -26.83 -4.32
C ASP A 74 3.04 -25.93 -4.67
N VAL A 75 1.96 -26.06 -3.90
CA VAL A 75 0.77 -25.23 -4.07
C VAL A 75 1.10 -23.77 -3.83
N TRP A 76 1.87 -23.48 -2.77
CA TRP A 76 2.34 -22.13 -2.46
C TRP A 76 3.21 -21.55 -3.58
N ALA A 77 4.22 -22.28 -4.04
CA ALA A 77 5.17 -21.83 -5.06
C ALA A 77 4.48 -21.48 -6.38
N MET A 78 3.42 -22.20 -6.73
CA MET A 78 2.63 -21.93 -7.92
C MET A 78 1.68 -20.75 -7.70
N LEU A 79 1.04 -20.63 -6.53
CA LEU A 79 0.11 -19.53 -6.23
C LEU A 79 0.80 -18.17 -6.22
N ILE A 80 2.01 -18.05 -5.64
CA ILE A 80 2.74 -16.77 -5.54
C ILE A 80 3.19 -16.19 -6.89
N LYS A 81 3.10 -16.97 -7.97
CA LYS A 81 3.34 -16.47 -9.33
C LYS A 81 2.13 -15.69 -9.87
N ASP A 82 0.95 -15.89 -9.30
CA ASP A 82 -0.27 -15.17 -9.63
C ASP A 82 -0.52 -14.07 -8.59
N ASP A 83 -0.12 -12.85 -8.95
CA ASP A 83 -0.31 -11.65 -8.13
C ASP A 83 -1.80 -11.40 -7.82
N ALA A 84 -2.73 -11.72 -8.73
CA ALA A 84 -4.15 -11.44 -8.55
C ALA A 84 -4.79 -12.40 -7.54
N ALA A 85 -4.45 -13.69 -7.63
CA ALA A 85 -4.90 -14.69 -6.67
C ALA A 85 -4.24 -14.48 -5.29
N THR A 86 -2.94 -14.19 -5.27
CA THR A 86 -2.21 -13.88 -4.04
C THR A 86 -2.75 -12.62 -3.37
N TRP A 87 -3.09 -11.58 -4.14
CA TRP A 87 -3.76 -10.39 -3.61
C TRP A 87 -5.11 -10.73 -2.99
N ALA A 88 -5.93 -11.55 -3.66
CA ALA A 88 -7.24 -11.95 -3.16
C ALA A 88 -7.12 -12.71 -1.84
N LEU A 89 -6.14 -13.61 -1.73
CA LEU A 89 -5.81 -14.30 -0.48
C LEU A 89 -5.43 -13.31 0.63
N CYS A 90 -4.53 -12.36 0.37
CA CYS A 90 -4.17 -11.31 1.35
C CYS A 90 -5.39 -10.47 1.75
N TYR A 91 -6.26 -10.14 0.80
CA TYR A 91 -7.48 -9.38 1.06
C TYR A 91 -8.42 -10.10 2.03
N PHE A 92 -8.71 -11.38 1.78
CA PHE A 92 -9.55 -12.17 2.68
C PHE A 92 -8.87 -12.40 4.03
N ALA A 93 -7.56 -12.66 4.06
CA ALA A 93 -6.81 -12.80 5.30
C ALA A 93 -6.91 -11.53 6.17
N VAL A 94 -6.73 -10.35 5.58
CA VAL A 94 -6.87 -9.07 6.29
C VAL A 94 -8.32 -8.82 6.73
N ALA A 95 -9.31 -9.19 5.91
CA ALA A 95 -10.71 -9.00 6.24
C ALA A 95 -11.18 -9.89 7.41
N GLU A 96 -10.67 -11.13 7.47
CA GLU A 96 -10.96 -12.13 8.49
C GLU A 96 -10.09 -11.98 9.75
N GLY A 97 -9.00 -11.19 9.71
CA GLY A 97 -8.11 -10.96 10.85
C GLY A 97 -6.89 -11.88 10.92
N PHE A 98 -6.57 -12.57 9.82
CA PHE A 98 -5.42 -13.46 9.65
C PHE A 98 -4.24 -12.82 8.90
N GLY A 99 -4.17 -11.48 8.88
CA GLY A 99 -3.07 -10.75 8.24
C GLY A 99 -1.69 -11.06 8.84
N ASP A 100 -1.64 -11.32 10.15
CA ASP A 100 -0.39 -11.63 10.86
C ASP A 100 0.21 -12.96 10.40
N LEU A 101 -0.63 -13.95 10.07
CA LEU A 101 -0.13 -15.22 9.55
C LEU A 101 0.55 -15.06 8.16
N VAL A 102 0.11 -14.08 7.36
CA VAL A 102 0.80 -13.71 6.10
C VAL A 102 2.15 -13.06 6.41
N LEU A 103 2.25 -12.22 7.45
CA LEU A 103 3.52 -11.63 7.91
C LEU A 103 4.49 -12.69 8.43
N GLU A 104 3.99 -13.66 9.18
CA GLU A 104 4.76 -14.82 9.62
C GLU A 104 5.32 -15.58 8.43
N ARG A 105 4.49 -15.84 7.40
CA ARG A 105 4.95 -16.52 6.19
C ARG A 105 6.07 -15.77 5.47
N ILE A 106 6.00 -14.44 5.36
CA ILE A 106 7.10 -13.61 4.81
C ILE A 106 8.39 -13.82 5.60
N SER A 107 8.25 -13.97 6.91
CA SER A 107 9.33 -14.07 7.90
C SER A 107 9.89 -15.49 8.06
N MET A 108 9.22 -16.52 7.52
CA MET A 108 9.70 -17.90 7.55
C MET A 108 10.82 -18.16 6.54
N ASP A 109 11.72 -19.06 6.89
CA ASP A 109 12.72 -19.59 5.96
C ASP A 109 12.11 -20.72 5.15
N ILE A 110 11.71 -20.40 3.92
CA ILE A 110 11.11 -21.33 2.97
C ILE A 110 12.04 -21.40 1.79
N ASP A 111 12.55 -22.60 1.54
CA ASP A 111 13.30 -22.87 0.33
C ASP A 111 12.34 -23.20 -0.82
N LEU A 112 12.53 -22.49 -1.92
CA LEU A 112 11.80 -22.67 -3.18
C LEU A 112 12.78 -22.96 -4.33
N SER A 113 14.01 -23.40 -4.01
CA SER A 113 15.10 -23.62 -4.95
C SER A 113 14.76 -24.66 -6.04
N GLU A 114 13.94 -25.65 -5.72
CA GLU A 114 13.55 -26.75 -6.62
C GLU A 114 12.69 -26.29 -7.82
N TYR A 115 12.04 -25.13 -7.75
CA TYR A 115 11.15 -24.65 -8.81
C TYR A 115 11.89 -23.83 -9.89
N ALA A 116 12.68 -24.45 -10.79
CA ALA A 116 13.41 -23.95 -11.99
C ALA A 116 13.51 -22.42 -12.31
N GLU A 117 12.44 -21.63 -12.21
CA GLU A 117 12.46 -20.15 -12.17
C GLU A 117 12.88 -19.57 -10.79
N SER A 118 13.33 -20.46 -9.90
CA SER A 118 13.36 -20.34 -8.44
C SER A 118 14.26 -19.25 -7.93
N HIS A 119 15.43 -19.03 -8.54
CA HIS A 119 16.35 -18.02 -8.03
C HIS A 119 15.73 -16.61 -8.10
N LYS A 120 14.98 -16.29 -9.16
CA LYS A 120 14.25 -15.02 -9.24
C LYS A 120 13.06 -15.00 -8.28
N LEU A 121 12.32 -16.11 -8.18
CA LEU A 121 11.15 -16.23 -7.31
C LEU A 121 11.55 -16.11 -5.83
N GLN A 122 12.50 -16.92 -5.37
CA GLN A 122 13.09 -16.99 -4.02
C GLN A 122 13.52 -15.61 -3.49
N HIS A 123 14.00 -14.73 -4.38
CA HIS A 123 14.41 -13.37 -4.02
C HIS A 123 13.27 -12.32 -4.08
N ARG A 124 12.21 -12.55 -4.87
CA ARG A 124 11.19 -11.53 -5.17
C ARG A 124 9.85 -11.75 -4.47
N TRP A 125 9.49 -12.99 -4.16
CA TRP A 125 8.15 -13.30 -3.68
C TRP A 125 7.84 -12.61 -2.35
N ARG A 126 8.81 -12.53 -1.42
CA ARG A 126 8.61 -11.87 -0.11
C ARG A 126 8.26 -10.38 -0.25
N GLY A 127 8.99 -9.66 -1.11
CA GLY A 127 8.72 -8.25 -1.38
C GLY A 127 7.38 -8.04 -2.09
N SER A 128 7.00 -8.97 -2.96
CA SER A 128 5.72 -8.95 -3.67
C SER A 128 4.55 -9.25 -2.71
N LEU A 129 4.68 -10.26 -1.85
CA LEU A 129 3.68 -10.61 -0.85
C LEU A 129 3.46 -9.46 0.15
N LEU A 130 4.54 -8.81 0.62
CA LEU A 130 4.40 -7.62 1.46
C LEU A 130 3.65 -6.49 0.75
N ARG A 131 3.96 -6.25 -0.54
CA ARG A 131 3.24 -5.28 -1.36
C ARG A 131 1.75 -5.60 -1.46
N LEU A 132 1.42 -6.86 -1.72
CA LEU A 132 0.02 -7.32 -1.85
C LEU A 132 -0.72 -7.24 -0.52
N LEU A 133 -0.07 -7.55 0.60
CA LEU A 133 -0.64 -7.39 1.95
C LEU A 133 -0.93 -5.91 2.28
N ILE A 134 -0.01 -5.00 1.97
CA ILE A 134 -0.21 -3.55 2.08
C ILE A 134 -1.43 -3.11 1.25
N SER A 135 -1.51 -3.54 0.00
CA SER A 135 -2.62 -3.24 -0.89
C SER A 135 -3.93 -3.77 -0.33
N ALA A 136 -3.94 -4.99 0.22
CA ALA A 136 -5.09 -5.59 0.88
C ALA A 136 -5.58 -4.77 2.09
N HIS A 137 -4.68 -4.30 2.97
CA HIS A 137 -5.02 -3.36 4.04
C HIS A 137 -5.66 -2.09 3.49
N ALA A 138 -5.03 -1.47 2.48
CA ALA A 138 -5.54 -0.27 1.84
C ALA A 138 -6.87 -0.48 1.10
N PHE A 139 -7.26 -1.70 0.76
CA PHE A 139 -8.57 -2.00 0.16
C PHE A 139 -9.64 -2.36 1.18
N ASN A 140 -9.26 -2.97 2.31
CA ASN A 140 -10.18 -3.34 3.37
C ASN A 140 -10.48 -2.18 4.35
N GLU A 141 -9.60 -1.18 4.42
CA GLU A 141 -9.72 -0.07 5.36
C GLU A 141 -11.04 0.73 5.23
N GLN A 142 -11.62 1.19 6.33
CA GLN A 142 -12.89 1.94 6.33
C GLN A 142 -12.80 3.33 6.98
N GLY A 143 -11.83 3.53 7.86
CA GLY A 143 -11.57 4.76 8.60
C GLY A 143 -10.68 5.77 7.88
N HIS A 144 -10.26 5.51 6.64
CA HIS A 144 -9.33 6.36 5.89
C HIS A 144 -7.96 6.51 6.59
N SER A 145 -7.49 5.44 7.23
CA SER A 145 -6.16 5.35 7.84
C SER A 145 -5.33 4.23 7.22
N LEU A 146 -4.05 4.48 6.92
CA LEU A 146 -3.11 3.45 6.47
C LEU A 146 -2.29 2.82 7.61
N ASP A 147 -2.66 3.05 8.87
CA ASP A 147 -1.86 2.62 10.02
C ASP A 147 -1.59 1.12 10.02
N ALA A 148 -2.58 0.29 9.68
CA ALA A 148 -2.39 -1.16 9.60
C ALA A 148 -1.39 -1.56 8.50
N ALA A 149 -1.47 -0.93 7.32
CA ALA A 149 -0.53 -1.19 6.23
C ALA A 149 0.91 -0.74 6.59
N LEU A 150 1.03 0.41 7.25
CA LEU A 150 2.31 0.93 7.76
C LEU A 150 2.87 0.02 8.86
N ALA A 151 2.03 -0.48 9.78
CA ALA A 151 2.44 -1.41 10.82
C ALA A 151 2.98 -2.71 10.24
N SER A 152 2.28 -3.32 9.26
CA SER A 152 2.77 -4.50 8.54
C SER A 152 4.11 -4.26 7.85
N PHE A 153 4.29 -3.09 7.23
CA PHE A 153 5.55 -2.70 6.61
C PHE A 153 6.68 -2.57 7.63
N PHE A 154 6.45 -1.84 8.74
CA PHE A 154 7.44 -1.65 9.78
C PHE A 154 7.81 -2.94 10.51
N HIS A 155 6.86 -3.85 10.70
CA HIS A 155 7.12 -5.16 11.28
C HIS A 155 8.21 -5.91 10.47
N ILE A 156 8.05 -6.00 9.14
CA ILE A 156 9.05 -6.64 8.28
C ILE A 156 10.35 -5.83 8.20
N ASP A 157 10.27 -4.50 8.20
CA ASP A 157 11.45 -3.62 8.20
C ASP A 157 12.32 -3.81 9.45
N GLU A 158 11.70 -3.92 10.61
CA GLU A 158 12.35 -4.18 11.89
C GLU A 158 13.00 -5.56 11.91
N LEU A 159 12.28 -6.61 11.48
CA LEU A 159 12.85 -7.96 11.38
C LEU A 159 14.07 -8.02 10.46
N LYS A 160 13.98 -7.41 9.27
CA LYS A 160 15.10 -7.31 8.33
C LYS A 160 16.29 -6.56 8.93
N THR A 161 16.03 -5.44 9.60
CA THR A 161 17.07 -4.60 10.22
C THR A 161 17.76 -5.35 11.36
N ASN A 162 16.99 -6.05 12.21
CA ASN A 162 17.52 -6.85 13.30
C ASN A 162 18.40 -8.00 12.80
N GLN A 163 17.95 -8.72 11.77
CA GLN A 163 18.75 -9.78 11.16
C GLN A 163 20.08 -9.24 10.59
N SER A 164 20.03 -8.08 9.92
CA SER A 164 21.22 -7.43 9.37
C SER A 164 22.20 -6.97 10.47
N ARG A 165 21.69 -6.49 11.62
CA ARG A 165 22.51 -6.09 12.78
C ARG A 165 23.20 -7.27 13.46
N MET A 166 22.59 -8.45 13.43
CA MET A 166 23.18 -9.66 13.97
C MET A 166 24.25 -10.29 13.06
N PHE A 167 24.64 -9.62 11.97
CA PHE A 167 25.56 -10.12 10.93
C PHE A 167 25.18 -11.51 10.38
N SER A 168 23.93 -11.93 10.55
CA SER A 168 23.45 -13.20 10.03
C SER A 168 23.08 -13.01 8.56
N THR A 169 23.63 -13.85 7.68
CA THR A 169 23.18 -13.98 6.30
C THR A 169 21.84 -14.71 6.28
N GLY A 170 20.80 -14.09 6.82
CA GLY A 170 19.48 -14.71 6.84
C GLY A 170 18.62 -14.36 5.63
N HIS A 171 17.57 -15.12 5.42
CA HIS A 171 16.65 -15.03 4.28
C HIS A 171 15.99 -13.65 4.09
N LEU A 172 15.75 -12.88 5.17
CA LEU A 172 15.19 -11.52 5.09
C LEU A 172 16.20 -10.49 4.60
N SER A 173 17.51 -10.75 4.69
CA SER A 173 18.54 -9.87 4.13
C SER A 173 18.33 -9.63 2.62
N ARG A 174 17.78 -10.62 1.91
CA ARG A 174 17.50 -10.57 0.46
C ARG A 174 16.14 -9.95 0.10
N LEU A 175 15.27 -9.69 1.08
CA LEU A 175 13.95 -9.08 0.86
C LEU A 175 14.08 -7.66 0.31
N SER A 176 13.57 -7.40 -0.90
CA SER A 176 13.45 -6.03 -1.42
C SER A 176 12.22 -5.34 -0.83
N ARG A 177 12.43 -4.22 -0.14
CA ARG A 177 11.36 -3.36 0.40
C ARG A 177 10.74 -2.43 -0.65
N PHE A 178 11.38 -2.30 -1.81
CA PHE A 178 11.01 -1.31 -2.83
C PHE A 178 9.58 -1.48 -3.36
N PRO A 179 9.08 -2.68 -3.69
CA PRO A 179 7.70 -2.84 -4.19
C PRO A 179 6.65 -2.35 -3.18
N ALA A 180 6.85 -2.68 -1.90
CA ALA A 180 6.00 -2.22 -0.80
C ALA A 180 6.05 -0.70 -0.62
N ILE A 181 7.22 -0.08 -0.80
CA ILE A 181 7.36 1.39 -0.73
C ILE A 181 6.57 2.07 -1.85
N VAL A 182 6.67 1.57 -3.08
CA VAL A 182 5.93 2.14 -4.22
C VAL A 182 4.43 2.08 -3.97
N GLU A 183 3.92 0.94 -3.50
CA GLU A 183 2.49 0.75 -3.18
C GLU A 183 2.03 1.68 -2.06
N LEU A 184 2.72 1.70 -0.91
CA LEU A 184 2.39 2.59 0.21
C LEU A 184 2.43 4.07 -0.21
N SER A 185 3.46 4.48 -0.95
CA SER A 185 3.61 5.87 -1.41
C SER A 185 2.47 6.25 -2.36
N SER A 186 2.03 5.34 -3.23
CA SER A 186 0.90 5.57 -4.13
C SER A 186 -0.40 5.81 -3.34
N HIS A 187 -0.62 5.04 -2.28
CA HIS A 187 -1.78 5.24 -1.41
C HIS A 187 -1.64 6.53 -0.60
N LEU A 188 -0.56 6.73 0.14
CA LEU A 188 -0.33 7.92 0.98
C LEU A 188 -0.46 9.24 0.20
N THR A 189 -0.04 9.26 -1.06
CA THR A 189 -0.13 10.45 -1.93
C THR A 189 -1.43 10.55 -2.74
N SER A 190 -2.42 9.70 -2.46
CA SER A 190 -3.74 9.76 -3.10
C SER A 190 -4.67 10.82 -2.49
N GLY A 191 -4.36 11.33 -1.30
CA GLY A 191 -5.22 12.26 -0.57
C GLY A 191 -6.45 11.61 0.09
N LEU A 192 -6.58 10.28 0.03
CA LEU A 192 -7.69 9.56 0.65
C LEU A 192 -7.47 9.25 2.13
N TRP A 193 -6.22 9.15 2.60
CA TRP A 193 -5.87 8.55 3.91
C TRP A 193 -5.55 9.59 4.99
N PHE A 194 -6.45 10.55 5.16
CA PHE A 194 -6.24 11.71 6.01
C PHE A 194 -6.26 11.40 7.53
N ASN A 195 -6.72 10.21 7.93
CA ASN A 195 -6.73 9.78 9.33
C ASN A 195 -5.50 8.92 9.69
N THR A 196 -4.56 8.74 8.77
CA THR A 196 -3.29 8.05 9.07
C THR A 196 -2.55 8.77 10.18
N ASP A 197 -2.02 8.01 11.13
CA ASP A 197 -1.23 8.50 12.24
C ASP A 197 0.00 9.27 11.72
N ALA A 198 0.23 10.44 12.31
CA ALA A 198 1.27 11.35 11.84
C ALA A 198 2.68 10.86 12.19
N ASP A 199 2.85 10.17 13.31
CA ASP A 199 4.15 9.66 13.73
C ASP A 199 4.55 8.44 12.90
N LEU A 200 3.58 7.56 12.58
CA LEU A 200 3.78 6.48 11.61
C LEU A 200 4.12 7.02 10.22
N PHE A 201 3.40 8.05 9.77
CA PHE A 201 3.69 8.72 8.50
C PHE A 201 5.11 9.30 8.49
N GLU A 202 5.48 10.04 9.53
CA GLU A 202 6.77 10.71 9.64
C GLU A 202 7.93 9.70 9.70
N ARG A 203 7.74 8.60 10.44
CA ARG A 203 8.69 7.47 10.47
C ARG A 203 8.87 6.89 9.07
N TYR A 204 7.80 6.75 8.30
CA TYR A 204 7.83 6.21 6.94
C TYR A 204 8.52 7.18 5.97
N TYR A 205 8.12 8.45 6.02
CA TYR A 205 8.68 9.53 5.21
C TYR A 205 10.21 9.64 5.39
N LYS A 206 10.72 9.57 6.63
CA LYS A 206 12.17 9.57 6.91
C LYS A 206 12.90 8.32 6.43
N LEU A 207 12.20 7.19 6.35
CA LEU A 207 12.77 5.90 5.98
C LEU A 207 12.91 5.75 4.45
N VAL A 208 11.93 6.22 3.67
CA VAL A 208 11.90 6.05 2.21
C VAL A 208 13.21 6.50 1.55
N PRO A 209 13.75 7.72 1.78
CA PRO A 209 15.00 8.16 1.17
C PRO A 209 16.20 7.26 1.50
N ARG A 210 16.22 6.64 2.68
CA ARG A 210 17.31 5.75 3.12
C ARG A 210 17.29 4.43 2.35
N ILE A 211 16.10 3.95 1.99
CA ILE A 211 15.93 2.69 1.26
C ILE A 211 16.12 2.90 -0.25
N THR A 212 15.71 4.06 -0.78
CA THR A 212 15.76 4.35 -2.21
C THR A 212 17.10 4.91 -2.70
N LYS A 213 18.02 5.29 -1.79
CA LYS A 213 19.42 5.63 -2.13
C LYS A 213 20.18 4.38 -2.60
N GLY A 214 20.15 4.11 -3.91
CA GLY A 214 21.02 3.10 -4.55
C GLY A 214 22.47 3.59 -4.75
N LYS A 215 23.36 2.73 -5.27
CA LYS A 215 24.77 3.06 -5.62
C LYS A 215 24.95 3.82 -6.96
N PRO A 216 25.81 4.86 -7.05
CA PRO A 216 25.76 5.98 -8.02
C PRO A 216 25.78 5.71 -9.55
N GLY A 217 25.84 4.48 -10.05
CA GLY A 217 26.25 4.21 -11.45
C GLY A 217 25.18 4.32 -12.54
N LYS A 218 23.88 4.24 -12.21
CA LYS A 218 22.74 4.37 -13.17
C LYS A 218 21.61 5.24 -12.58
N ILE A 219 22.01 6.15 -11.69
CA ILE A 219 21.19 6.63 -10.59
C ILE A 219 20.46 7.91 -10.86
N GLU A 220 20.97 8.77 -11.71
CA GLU A 220 20.40 10.11 -11.82
C GLU A 220 18.94 10.09 -12.26
N GLU A 221 18.55 9.22 -13.19
CA GLU A 221 17.17 9.15 -13.68
C GLU A 221 16.20 8.57 -12.61
N ARG A 222 16.59 7.46 -11.97
CA ARG A 222 15.80 6.86 -10.86
C ARG A 222 15.80 7.71 -9.60
N PHE A 223 16.88 8.43 -9.32
CA PHE A 223 17.00 9.35 -8.19
C PHE A 223 16.13 10.58 -8.40
N ARG A 224 16.02 11.09 -9.63
CA ARG A 224 15.11 12.18 -9.99
C ARG A 224 13.64 11.76 -9.86
N GLU A 225 13.25 10.56 -10.30
CA GLU A 225 11.88 10.06 -10.12
C GLU A 225 11.55 9.76 -8.65
N ASN A 226 12.49 9.18 -7.89
CA ASN A 226 12.33 8.93 -6.46
C ASN A 226 12.29 10.23 -5.64
N ALA A 227 13.05 11.26 -6.02
CA ALA A 227 13.03 12.56 -5.36
C ALA A 227 11.65 13.23 -5.47
N TRP A 228 10.98 13.09 -6.62
CA TRP A 228 9.60 13.54 -6.75
C TRP A 228 8.64 12.70 -5.90
N GLY A 229 8.83 11.39 -5.82
CA GLY A 229 8.03 10.52 -4.94
C GLY A 229 8.13 10.93 -3.46
N VAL A 230 9.35 11.23 -2.99
CA VAL A 230 9.60 11.72 -1.62
C VAL A 230 9.00 13.12 -1.41
N ALA A 231 9.23 14.05 -2.34
CA ALA A 231 8.65 15.39 -2.26
C ALA A 231 7.11 15.36 -2.24
N ARG A 232 6.51 14.43 -3.00
CA ARG A 232 5.06 14.20 -2.95
C ARG A 232 4.61 13.71 -1.59
N LEU A 233 5.37 12.91 -0.85
CA LEU A 233 4.94 12.51 0.50
C LEU A 233 4.80 13.72 1.43
N ALA A 234 5.70 14.70 1.36
CA ALA A 234 5.63 15.93 2.16
C ALA A 234 4.31 16.70 1.97
N LEU A 235 3.81 16.75 0.73
CA LEU A 235 2.53 17.40 0.37
C LEU A 235 1.28 16.77 1.02
N TYR A 236 1.39 15.52 1.46
CA TYR A 236 0.29 14.74 2.02
C TYR A 236 0.50 14.37 3.49
N HIS A 237 1.49 14.95 4.16
CA HIS A 237 1.70 14.72 5.58
C HIS A 237 0.42 15.08 6.38
N PRO A 238 -0.10 14.19 7.28
CA PRO A 238 -1.39 14.39 7.94
C PRO A 238 -1.51 15.65 8.83
N LEU A 239 -0.42 16.08 9.47
CA LEU A 239 -0.40 17.28 10.33
C LEU A 239 0.38 18.48 9.78
N ARG A 240 1.48 18.24 9.05
CA ARG A 240 2.44 19.27 8.61
C ARG A 240 2.71 19.13 7.11
N PRO A 241 1.69 19.33 6.26
CA PRO A 241 1.91 19.30 4.82
C PRO A 241 2.89 20.42 4.43
N ASP A 242 3.84 20.08 3.58
CA ASP A 242 4.95 20.96 3.20
C ASP A 242 5.16 20.95 1.69
N ALA A 243 5.16 22.14 1.09
CA ALA A 243 5.32 22.36 -0.34
C ALA A 243 6.79 22.56 -0.76
N GLU A 244 7.67 22.91 0.16
CA GLU A 244 9.06 23.30 -0.12
C GLU A 244 9.83 22.18 -0.85
N PRO A 245 9.79 20.90 -0.42
CA PRO A 245 10.49 19.83 -1.12
C PRO A 245 10.02 19.62 -2.58
N ALA A 246 8.75 19.89 -2.85
CA ALA A 246 8.20 19.80 -4.20
C ALA A 246 8.64 20.99 -5.06
N ILE A 247 8.66 22.20 -4.49
CA ILE A 247 9.15 23.41 -5.16
C ILE A 247 10.63 23.27 -5.51
N ASP A 248 11.47 22.85 -4.57
CA ASP A 248 12.90 22.64 -4.77
C ASP A 248 13.17 21.62 -5.88
N HIS A 249 12.39 20.53 -5.90
CA HIS A 249 12.48 19.54 -6.95
C HIS A 249 12.15 20.15 -8.33
N LEU A 250 11.08 20.95 -8.42
CA LEU A 250 10.69 21.64 -9.66
C LEU A 250 11.78 22.61 -10.14
N GLN A 251 12.36 23.38 -9.23
CA GLN A 251 13.46 24.30 -9.54
C GLN A 251 14.71 23.56 -10.04
N THR A 252 15.06 22.46 -9.39
CA THR A 252 16.18 21.61 -9.81
C THR A 252 15.93 21.06 -11.21
N ARG A 253 14.73 20.53 -11.49
CA ARG A 253 14.37 20.06 -12.84
C ARG A 253 14.43 21.18 -13.89
N LYS A 254 14.08 22.41 -13.50
CA LYS A 254 14.16 23.60 -14.35
C LYS A 254 15.58 23.94 -14.75
N GLN A 255 16.47 24.01 -13.78
CA GLN A 255 17.90 24.25 -14.01
C GLN A 255 18.52 23.18 -14.91
N LEU A 256 18.04 21.95 -14.84
CA LEU A 256 18.50 20.83 -15.66
C LEU A 256 17.82 20.72 -17.04
N GLY A 257 16.83 21.56 -17.36
CA GLY A 257 16.09 21.47 -18.64
C GLY A 257 15.14 20.26 -18.75
N LEU A 258 14.74 19.64 -17.64
CA LEU A 258 13.98 18.38 -17.58
C LEU A 258 12.50 18.58 -17.18
N LEU A 259 11.94 19.73 -17.50
CA LEU A 259 10.68 20.20 -16.92
C LEU A 259 9.42 19.47 -17.41
N ALA A 260 9.45 18.80 -18.56
CA ALA A 260 8.29 18.10 -19.10
C ALA A 260 8.38 16.58 -18.82
N PRO A 261 7.42 15.97 -18.10
CA PRO A 261 7.26 14.52 -18.05
C PRO A 261 6.82 14.02 -19.44
N THR A 262 7.59 13.12 -20.05
CA THR A 262 7.41 12.70 -21.46
C THR A 262 6.38 11.57 -21.69
N PRO A 263 5.88 10.86 -20.67
CA PRO A 263 4.63 10.09 -20.80
C PRO A 263 3.38 10.85 -20.28
N ALA A 264 2.26 10.77 -21.01
CA ALA A 264 0.98 11.40 -20.63
C ALA A 264 0.45 11.00 -19.24
N ALA A 265 0.69 9.75 -18.81
CA ALA A 265 0.31 9.28 -17.47
C ALA A 265 1.12 9.99 -16.36
N MET A 266 2.41 10.22 -16.58
CA MET A 266 3.27 10.98 -15.65
C MET A 266 2.88 12.46 -15.64
N ARG A 267 2.47 13.00 -16.79
CA ARG A 267 1.98 14.38 -16.93
C ARG A 267 0.81 14.66 -15.98
N LYS A 268 -0.20 13.77 -15.94
CA LYS A 268 -1.37 13.93 -15.04
C LYS A 268 -0.99 13.83 -13.55
N GLY A 269 -0.14 12.88 -13.18
CA GLY A 269 0.32 12.75 -11.79
C GLY A 269 1.12 13.97 -11.32
N PHE A 270 1.97 14.49 -12.20
CA PHE A 270 2.75 15.70 -11.96
C PHE A 270 1.87 16.96 -11.88
N GLU A 271 0.89 17.10 -12.78
CA GLU A 271 -0.13 18.17 -12.75
C GLU A 271 -0.87 18.19 -11.41
N VAL A 272 -1.40 17.04 -10.97
CA VAL A 272 -2.09 16.91 -9.67
C VAL A 272 -1.19 17.32 -8.50
N SER A 273 0.08 16.93 -8.53
CA SER A 273 1.04 17.28 -7.48
C SER A 273 1.42 18.76 -7.49
N MET A 274 1.52 19.43 -8.64
CA MET A 274 1.72 20.88 -8.69
C MET A 274 0.51 21.65 -8.13
N VAL A 275 -0.70 21.23 -8.48
CA VAL A 275 -1.93 21.80 -7.91
C VAL A 275 -1.94 21.65 -6.39
N ARG A 276 -1.56 20.46 -5.89
CA ARG A 276 -1.46 20.20 -4.45
C ARG A 276 -0.38 21.04 -3.78
N ALA A 277 0.80 21.17 -4.39
CA ALA A 277 1.88 22.01 -3.86
C ALA A 277 1.44 23.46 -3.71
N LYS A 278 0.72 24.02 -4.69
CA LYS A 278 0.15 25.37 -4.58
C LYS A 278 -0.82 25.46 -3.41
N ALA A 279 -1.75 24.52 -3.30
CA ALA A 279 -2.75 24.53 -2.23
C ALA A 279 -2.12 24.44 -0.83
N VAL A 280 -1.04 23.66 -0.68
CA VAL A 280 -0.28 23.57 0.57
C VAL A 280 0.42 24.90 0.87
N ALA A 281 1.13 25.48 -0.11
CA ALA A 281 1.79 26.79 0.03
C ALA A 281 0.79 27.90 0.42
N ASP A 282 -0.37 27.98 -0.25
CA ASP A 282 -1.45 28.91 0.11
C ASP A 282 -1.91 28.70 1.56
N SER A 283 -2.11 27.45 1.97
CA SER A 283 -2.58 27.11 3.33
C SER A 283 -1.56 27.40 4.43
N ASN A 284 -0.27 27.51 4.06
CA ASN A 284 0.84 27.86 4.93
C ASN A 284 1.16 29.38 4.89
N ASN A 285 0.39 30.18 4.15
CA ASN A 285 0.62 31.62 3.89
C ASN A 285 1.91 31.90 3.10
N GLU A 286 2.41 30.93 2.33
CA GLU A 286 3.56 31.08 1.44
C GLU A 286 3.11 31.62 0.06
N HIS A 287 2.53 32.82 0.05
CA HIS A 287 1.87 33.36 -1.16
C HIS A 287 2.80 33.52 -2.36
N GLU A 288 4.08 33.84 -2.12
CA GLU A 288 5.09 33.94 -3.19
C GLU A 288 5.33 32.58 -3.86
N ASN A 289 5.48 31.52 -3.05
CA ASN A 289 5.63 30.15 -3.55
C ASN A 289 4.41 29.69 -4.34
N ALA A 290 3.21 29.97 -3.84
CA ALA A 290 1.96 29.65 -4.54
C ALA A 290 1.82 30.40 -5.87
N PHE A 291 2.24 31.66 -5.93
CA PHE A 291 2.26 32.46 -7.16
C PHE A 291 3.25 31.88 -8.18
N ARG A 292 4.49 31.58 -7.76
CA ARG A 292 5.51 30.96 -8.62
C ARG A 292 5.04 29.62 -9.19
N LEU A 293 4.42 28.77 -8.38
CA LEU A 293 3.84 27.50 -8.82
C LEU A 293 2.74 27.70 -9.88
N SER A 294 1.93 28.75 -9.75
CA SER A 294 0.89 29.09 -10.73
C SER A 294 1.45 29.51 -12.07
N GLN A 295 2.48 30.36 -12.08
CA GLN A 295 3.17 30.76 -13.31
C GLN A 295 3.82 29.56 -14.01
N GLU A 296 4.49 28.71 -13.24
CA GLU A 296 5.19 27.55 -13.78
C GLU A 296 4.21 26.52 -14.36
N PHE A 297 3.07 26.30 -13.70
CA PHE A 297 2.01 25.45 -14.23
C PHE A 297 1.42 26.00 -15.53
N GLN A 298 1.12 27.30 -15.59
CA GLN A 298 0.62 27.94 -16.81
C GLN A 298 1.62 27.81 -17.95
N ARG A 299 2.91 27.98 -17.67
CA ARG A 299 3.99 27.80 -18.65
C ARG A 299 4.06 26.36 -19.19
N LEU A 300 3.81 25.36 -18.35
CA LEU A 300 3.92 23.94 -18.71
C LEU A 300 2.67 23.33 -19.36
N PHE A 301 1.49 23.80 -18.96
CA PHE A 301 0.21 23.21 -19.37
C PHE A 301 -0.65 24.13 -20.23
N GLY A 302 -0.24 25.39 -20.41
CA GLY A 302 -0.96 26.38 -21.21
C GLY A 302 -2.25 26.89 -20.57
N ASN A 303 -2.58 26.44 -19.36
CA ASN A 303 -3.82 26.75 -18.65
C ASN A 303 -3.53 27.26 -17.24
N SER A 304 -4.43 28.07 -16.68
CA SER A 304 -4.38 28.43 -15.26
C SER A 304 -4.51 27.18 -14.39
N ILE A 305 -3.82 27.15 -13.23
CA ILE A 305 -4.05 26.11 -12.22
C ILE A 305 -5.55 26.07 -11.91
N PRO A 306 -6.22 24.93 -12.14
CA PRO A 306 -7.62 24.83 -11.77
C PRO A 306 -7.75 24.98 -10.25
N PRO A 307 -8.90 25.47 -9.76
CA PRO A 307 -9.15 25.52 -8.32
C PRO A 307 -8.89 24.14 -7.74
N ALA A 308 -8.26 24.07 -6.57
CA ALA A 308 -7.90 22.80 -5.94
C ALA A 308 -9.13 21.85 -5.90
N ASP A 309 -10.33 22.43 -5.76
CA ASP A 309 -11.66 21.81 -5.83
C ASP A 309 -11.94 20.92 -7.06
N ARG A 310 -11.38 21.24 -8.23
CA ARG A 310 -11.57 20.43 -9.45
C ARG A 310 -10.83 19.10 -9.39
N TYR A 311 -9.65 19.05 -8.77
CA TYR A 311 -8.96 17.78 -8.48
C TYR A 311 -9.46 17.15 -7.17
N HIS A 312 -10.14 17.92 -6.32
CA HIS A 312 -10.85 17.41 -5.15
C HIS A 312 -12.12 16.62 -5.50
N LYS A 313 -12.73 16.81 -6.68
CA LYS A 313 -13.82 15.94 -7.17
C LYS A 313 -13.35 14.54 -7.58
N ILE A 314 -12.06 14.35 -7.87
CA ILE A 314 -11.47 13.02 -8.09
C ILE A 314 -11.24 12.29 -6.75
N THR A 315 -11.22 13.02 -5.63
CA THR A 315 -11.05 12.50 -4.26
C THR A 315 -12.08 13.08 -3.29
N GLY A 316 -13.37 13.09 -3.67
CA GLY A 316 -14.51 13.89 -3.15
C GLY A 316 -14.71 14.20 -1.65
N ARG A 317 -13.69 14.53 -0.83
CA ARG A 317 -13.78 14.67 0.63
C ARG A 317 -12.74 15.59 1.29
N THR A 318 -12.08 16.52 0.59
CA THR A 318 -11.21 17.52 1.26
C THR A 318 -11.95 18.43 2.24
N ASN A 319 -13.26 18.63 2.05
CA ASN A 319 -14.06 19.38 3.02
C ASN A 319 -14.00 18.73 4.42
N LYS A 320 -13.84 17.40 4.52
CA LYS A 320 -13.65 16.73 5.82
C LYS A 320 -12.28 16.99 6.43
N TYR A 321 -11.21 17.17 5.63
CA TYR A 321 -9.87 17.41 6.16
C TYR A 321 -9.75 18.79 6.81
N GLU A 322 -10.30 19.84 6.20
CA GLU A 322 -10.35 21.18 6.81
C GLU A 322 -11.29 21.24 8.01
N ILE A 323 -12.46 20.58 7.93
CA ILE A 323 -13.39 20.45 9.07
C ILE A 323 -12.72 19.67 10.22
N PHE A 324 -11.92 18.64 9.93
CA PHE A 324 -11.22 17.85 10.95
C PHE A 324 -10.01 18.60 11.53
N ARG A 325 -9.26 19.36 10.72
CA ARG A 325 -8.20 20.28 11.19
C ARG A 325 -8.77 21.30 12.17
N ARG A 326 -9.91 21.91 11.85
CA ARG A 326 -10.64 22.80 12.78
C ARG A 326 -11.08 22.08 14.05
N ARG A 327 -11.65 20.87 13.93
CA ARG A 327 -12.11 20.07 15.09
C ARG A 327 -10.97 19.60 16.01
N LYS A 328 -9.80 19.23 15.49
CA LYS A 328 -8.63 18.84 16.30
C LYS A 328 -7.98 20.06 17.00
N GLN A 329 -8.02 21.24 16.38
CA GLN A 329 -7.55 22.48 17.00
C GLN A 329 -8.50 22.98 18.11
N THR A 330 -9.78 22.62 18.07
CA THR A 330 -10.79 23.01 19.07
C THR A 330 -11.16 21.91 20.06
N ALA A 331 -10.60 20.70 19.96
CA ALA A 331 -10.92 19.62 20.87
C ALA A 331 -10.16 19.81 22.21
N PRO A 332 -10.85 19.94 23.36
CA PRO A 332 -10.17 19.92 24.64
C PRO A 332 -9.45 18.57 24.81
N THR A 333 -8.20 18.62 25.27
CA THR A 333 -7.42 17.46 25.67
C THR A 333 -8.24 16.62 26.64
N LEU A 334 -8.70 15.45 26.20
CA LEU A 334 -9.32 14.46 27.08
C LEU A 334 -8.27 14.00 28.11
N PRO A 335 -8.63 13.88 29.39
CA PRO A 335 -7.71 13.41 30.41
C PRO A 335 -7.29 11.97 30.11
N ALA A 336 -6.00 11.68 30.35
CA ALA A 336 -5.38 10.38 30.15
C ALA A 336 -6.19 9.27 30.85
N ARG A 337 -6.68 8.29 30.08
CA ARG A 337 -7.40 7.13 30.63
C ARG A 337 -6.44 6.26 31.44
N ALA A 338 -6.89 5.90 32.65
CA ALA A 338 -6.23 5.04 33.60
C ALA A 338 -5.83 3.67 33.01
N LYS A 339 -4.63 3.20 33.35
CA LYS A 339 -4.12 1.87 33.04
C LYS A 339 -4.95 0.81 33.79
N LEU A 340 -5.62 -0.07 33.05
CA LEU A 340 -6.17 -1.32 33.57
C LEU A 340 -5.05 -2.36 33.61
N THR A 341 -4.61 -2.73 34.80
CA THR A 341 -3.72 -3.86 35.07
C THR A 341 -4.52 -5.15 35.08
N PHE A 342 -4.26 -6.06 34.14
CA PHE A 342 -4.75 -7.44 34.23
C PHE A 342 -3.78 -8.27 35.08
N ARG A 343 -4.26 -8.75 36.23
CA ARG A 343 -3.62 -9.83 36.99
C ARG A 343 -3.78 -11.13 36.22
N LYS A 344 -2.67 -11.84 36.00
CA LYS A 344 -2.65 -13.22 35.50
C LYS A 344 -3.34 -14.13 36.54
N MET A 345 -4.21 -15.01 36.09
CA MET A 345 -4.48 -16.30 36.73
C MET A 345 -3.69 -17.37 35.98
#